data_AF-A0A7V5HNI2-F1
#
_entry.id   AF-A0A7V5HNI2-F1
#
_cell.length_a   1.000
_cell.length_b   1.000
_cell.length_c   1.000
_cell.angle_alpha   90.00
_cell.angle_beta   90.00
_cell.angle_gamma   90.00
#
_symmetry.space_group_name_H-M   'P 1'
#
loop_
_entity.id
_entity.type
_entity.pdbx_description
1 polymer ?
#
loop_
_entity_poly.entity_id
_entity_poly.type
_entity_poly.pdbx_seq_one_letter_code
_entity_poly.pdbx_strand_id
1 'polypeptide(L)' 'MKMAEYIFVYTTLPDEEKAKEIGEHLVREKLAACVNFWPIKSIYTWKGEIQHDQEVAMIIKTKK' A
#
# COMPACT_ATOMS: atom_id res chain seq x y z
N MET A 1 -12.77 5.29 28.20
CA MET A 1 -12.15 4.55 27.07
C MET A 1 -11.59 5.57 26.09
N LYS A 2 -10.31 5.48 25.71
CA LYS A 2 -9.82 6.24 24.53
C LYS A 2 -10.49 5.65 23.29
N MET A 3 -11.17 6.47 22.51
CA MET A 3 -11.63 6.09 21.17
C MET A 3 -10.39 5.74 20.35
N ALA A 4 -10.32 4.52 19.83
CA ALA A 4 -9.25 4.16 18.90
C ALA A 4 -9.52 4.87 17.58
N GLU A 5 -8.66 5.83 17.22
CA GLU A 5 -8.66 6.43 15.88
C GLU A 5 -8.04 5.43 14.90
N TYR A 6 -8.79 5.03 13.89
CA TYR A 6 -8.31 4.16 12.81
C TYR A 6 -8.06 4.98 11.56
N ILE A 7 -7.02 4.60 10.81
CA ILE A 7 -6.64 5.27 9.57
C ILE A 7 -6.45 4.23 8.45
N PHE A 8 -6.63 4.70 7.22
CA PHE A 8 -6.17 4.01 6.03
C PHE A 8 -4.92 4.70 5.51
N VAL A 9 -3.88 3.91 5.25
CA VAL A 9 -2.70 4.35 4.51
C VAL A 9 -2.78 3.72 3.12
N TYR A 10 -2.70 4.56 2.09
CA TYR A 10 -2.65 4.14 0.70
C TYR A 10 -1.23 4.27 0.18
N THR A 11 -0.72 3.26 -0.52
CA THR A 11 0.58 3.29 -1.20
C THR A 11 0.52 2.44 -2.47
N THR A 12 1.51 2.59 -3.34
CA THR A 12 1.78 1.69 -4.47
C THR A 12 3.07 0.92 -4.24
N LEU A 13 3.20 -0.23 -4.88
CA LEU A 13 4.37 -1.10 -4.87
C LEU A 13 4.67 -1.58 -6.30
N PRO A 14 5.94 -1.92 -6.61
CA PRO A 14 6.34 -2.22 -7.98
C PRO A 14 5.67 -3.49 -8.55
N ASP A 15 5.39 -4.48 -7.70
CA ASP A 15 4.85 -5.77 -8.12
C ASP A 15 4.11 -6.50 -6.97
N GLU A 16 3.46 -7.61 -7.31
CA GLU A 16 2.68 -8.41 -6.37
C GLU A 16 3.55 -9.15 -5.36
N GLU A 17 4.77 -9.55 -5.73
CA GLU A 17 5.71 -10.22 -4.82
C GLU A 17 6.09 -9.28 -3.68
N LYS A 18 6.45 -8.03 -4.01
CA LYS A 18 6.78 -7.00 -3.02
C LYS A 18 5.56 -6.60 -2.20
N ALA A 19 4.37 -6.56 -2.80
CA ALA A 19 3.13 -6.31 -2.08
C ALA A 19 2.81 -7.39 -1.05
N LYS A 20 3.01 -8.66 -1.41
CA LYS A 20 2.86 -9.77 -0.48
C LYS A 20 3.90 -9.72 0.64
N GLU A 21 5.18 -9.53 0.31
CA GLU A 21 6.28 -9.46 1.28
C GLU A 21 6.03 -8.36 2.33
N ILE A 22 5.77 -7.12 1.87
CA ILE A 22 5.54 -5.98 2.77
C ILE A 22 4.24 -6.16 3.54
N GLY A 23 3.18 -6.63 2.89
CA GLY A 23 1.90 -6.89 3.53
C GLY A 23 1.99 -7.89 4.68
N GLU A 24 2.69 -9.01 4.46
CA GLU A 24 2.94 -10.02 5.49
C GLU A 24 3.79 -9.46 6.63
N HIS A 25 4.83 -8.69 6.33
CA HIS A 25 5.69 -8.07 7.34
C HIS A 25 4.90 -7.11 8.24
N LEU A 26 4.10 -6.20 7.66
CA LEU A 26 3.30 -5.23 8.42
C LEU A 26 2.31 -5.90 9.38
N VAL A 27 1.67 -6.99 8.96
CA VAL A 27 0.73 -7.74 9.80
C VAL A 27 1.46 -8.53 10.87
N ARG A 28 2.57 -9.19 10.53
CA ARG A 28 3.40 -9.98 11.46
C ARG A 28 3.94 -9.13 12.60
N GLU A 29 4.44 -7.94 12.29
CA GLU A 29 4.96 -6.98 13.26
C GLU A 29 3.85 -6.19 13.98
N LYS A 30 2.58 -6.50 13.72
CA LYS A 30 1.39 -5.84 14.31
C LYS A 30 1.34 -4.33 14.05
N LEU A 31 2.00 -3.86 12.99
CA LEU A 31 1.95 -2.48 12.52
C LEU A 31 0.65 -2.18 11.75
N ALA A 32 0.03 -3.21 11.18
CA ALA A 32 -1.27 -3.15 10.55
C ALA A 32 -2.14 -4.33 10.99
N ALA A 33 -3.46 -4.11 11.10
CA ALA A 33 -4.40 -5.19 11.36
C ALA A 33 -4.71 -6.00 10.09
N CYS A 34 -4.68 -5.34 8.93
CA CYS A 34 -4.98 -5.94 7.63
C CYS A 34 -4.40 -5.07 6.51
N VAL A 35 -4.05 -5.72 5.40
CA VAL A 35 -3.66 -5.08 4.15
C VAL A 35 -4.50 -5.66 3.00
N ASN A 36 -4.93 -4.82 2.06
CA ASN A 36 -5.54 -5.25 0.81
C ASN A 36 -4.70 -4.70 -0.33
N PHE A 37 -4.40 -5.52 -1.33
CA PHE A 37 -3.61 -5.09 -2.48
C PHE A 37 -4.18 -5.66 -3.78
N TRP A 38 -3.99 -4.93 -4.89
CA TRP A 38 -4.48 -5.30 -6.22
C TRP A 38 -3.69 -4.59 -7.32
N PRO A 39 -3.58 -5.19 -8.52
CA PRO A 39 -2.87 -4.56 -9.63
C PRO A 39 -3.59 -3.32 -10.15
N ILE A 40 -2.81 -2.30 -10.50
CA ILE A 40 -3.25 -1.04 -11.11
C ILE A 40 -2.33 -0.65 -12.27
N LYS A 41 -2.76 0.36 -13.02
CA LYS A 41 -1.89 1.10 -13.95
C LYS A 41 -1.79 2.54 -13.46
N SER A 42 -0.57 3.04 -13.39
CA SER A 42 -0.28 4.41 -12.96
C SER A 42 0.16 5.25 -14.14
N ILE A 43 -0.27 6.51 -14.15
CA ILE A 43 0.12 7.52 -15.15
C ILE A 43 0.64 8.73 -14.40
N TYR A 44 1.88 9.13 -14.66
CA TYR A 44 2.54 10.21 -13.94
C TYR A 44 3.63 10.87 -14.81
N THR A 45 4.16 12.01 -14.38
CA THR A 45 5.26 12.69 -15.11
C THR A 45 6.59 12.44 -14.42
N TRP A 46 7.58 11.99 -15.18
CA TRP A 46 8.95 11.80 -14.72
C TRP A 46 9.94 12.29 -15.75
N LYS A 47 10.93 13.08 -15.32
CA LYS A 47 11.94 13.71 -16.19
C LYS A 47 11.35 14.44 -17.41
N GLY A 48 10.16 15.03 -17.26
CA GLY A 48 9.48 15.79 -18.31
C GLY A 48 8.63 14.95 -19.27
N GLU A 49 8.57 13.63 -19.09
CA GLU A 49 7.82 12.71 -19.94
C GLU A 49 6.68 12.02 -19.18
N ILE A 50 5.58 11.73 -19.86
CA ILE A 50 4.47 10.94 -19.31
C ILE A 50 4.89 9.47 -19.26
N GLN A 51 4.85 8.90 -18.06
CA GLN A 51 5.13 7.49 -17.79
C GLN A 51 3.83 6.72 -17.60
N HIS A 52 3.88 5.43 -17.93
CA HIS A 52 2.80 4.48 -17.74
C HIS A 52 3.38 3.21 -17.12
N ASP A 53 3.08 2.94 -15.86
CA ASP A 53 3.62 1.77 -15.15
C ASP A 53 2.52 0.83 -14.67
N GLN A 54 2.86 -0.44 -14.60
CA GLN A 54 2.10 -1.42 -13.84
C GLN A 54 2.59 -1.39 -12.41
N GLU A 55 1.68 -1.19 -11.47
CA GLU A 55 1.97 -1.19 -10.03
C GLU A 55 0.93 -2.02 -9.30
N VAL A 56 1.14 -2.23 -8.00
CA VAL A 56 0.16 -2.81 -7.09
C VAL A 56 -0.23 -1.76 -6.06
N ALA A 57 -1.50 -1.36 -6.06
CA ALA A 57 -2.04 -0.52 -5.00
C ALA A 57 -2.19 -1.32 -3.72
N MET A 58 -1.97 -0.68 -2.57
CA MET A 58 -2.16 -1.27 -1.25
C MET A 58 -2.89 -0.29 -0.32
N ILE A 59 -3.92 -0.80 0.36
CA ILE A 59 -4.55 -0.14 1.51
C ILE A 59 -4.15 -0.89 2.78
N ILE A 60 -3.53 -0.17 3.71
CA ILE A 60 -3.11 -0.63 5.03
C ILE A 60 -4.09 -0.08 6.07
N LYS A 61 -4.65 -0.96 6.90
CA LYS A 61 -5.65 -0.63 7.93
C LYS A 61 -4.99 -0.68 9.30
N THR A 62 -4.82 0.47 9.95
CA THR A 62 -4.11 0.55 11.24
C THR A 62 -4.70 1.61 12.18
N LYS A 63 -4.15 1.70 13.39
CA LYS A 63 -4.46 2.74 14.37
C LYS A 63 -3.52 3.93 14.15
N LYS A 64 -4.00 5.14 14.45
CA LYS A 64 -3.23 6.38 14.39
C LYS A 64 -2.15 6.44 15.47
#